data_AF-A0A6M4NW70-F1
#
_entry.id   AF-A0A6M4NW70-F1
#
_cell.length_a   1.000
_cell.length_b   1.000
_cell.length_c   1.000
_cell.angle_alpha   90.00
_cell.angle_beta   90.00
_cell.angle_gamma   90.00
#
_symmetry.space_group_name_H-M   'P 1'
#
loop_
_entity.id
_entity.type
_entity.pdbx_description
1 polymer ?
#
loop_
_entity_poly.entity_id
_entity_poly.type
_entity_poly.pdbx_seq_one_letter_code
_entity_poly.pdbx_strand_id
1 'polypeptide(L)' 'MDSRIYFDQNGVLSKRFGLTSVPARITPAPSGERLNIETFPVK' A
#
# COMPACT_ATOMS: atom_id res chain seq x y z
N MET A 1 -12.52 14.91 -3.30
CA MET A 1 -12.21 13.75 -4.17
C MET A 1 -10.83 14.04 -4.70
N ASP A 2 -9.82 13.76 -3.86
CA ASP A 2 -8.45 14.25 -4.02
C ASP A 2 -7.50 13.05 -4.09
N SER A 3 -7.94 12.03 -4.81
CA SER A 3 -7.13 10.85 -5.06
C SER A 3 -6.04 11.19 -6.06
N ARG A 4 -4.81 10.76 -5.75
CA ARG A 4 -3.66 10.83 -6.66
C ARG A 4 -3.28 9.44 -7.09
N ILE A 5 -2.97 9.28 -8.37
CA ILE A 5 -2.52 8.02 -8.94
C ILE A 5 -1.01 8.14 -9.21
N TYR A 6 -0.25 7.17 -8.72
CA TYR A 6 1.20 7.10 -8.88
C TYR A 6 1.56 5.81 -9.61
N PHE A 7 2.47 5.90 -10.57
CA PHE A 7 3.03 4.74 -11.26
C PHE A 7 4.39 4.41 -10.66
N ASP A 8 4.45 3.31 -9.92
CA ASP A 8 5.66 2.87 -9.23
C ASP A 8 6.53 1.96 -10.13
N GLN A 9 6.95 2.48 -11.29
CA GLN A 9 7.65 1.68 -12.32
C GLN A 9 8.92 0.99 -11.80
N ASN A 10 9.64 1.61 -10.86
CA ASN A 10 10.87 1.08 -10.28
C ASN A 10 10.64 0.35 -8.93
N GLY A 11 9.40 0.21 -8.47
CA GLY A 11 9.06 -0.46 -7.21
C GLY A 11 9.52 0.28 -5.94
N VAL A 12 9.88 1.56 -6.03
CA VAL A 12 10.40 2.36 -4.91
C VAL A 12 9.34 2.52 -3.82
N LEU A 13 8.10 2.84 -4.20
CA LEU A 13 7.01 3.00 -3.25
C LEU A 13 6.61 1.64 -2.65
N SER A 14 6.46 0.62 -3.49
CA SER A 14 6.08 -0.74 -3.09
C SER A 14 7.08 -1.33 -2.10
N LYS A 15 8.39 -1.16 -2.35
CA LYS A 15 9.44 -1.59 -1.42
C LYS A 15 9.40 -0.81 -0.10
N ARG A 16 9.22 0.51 -0.15
CA ARG A 16 9.17 1.36 1.05
C ARG A 16 7.98 1.03 1.94
N PHE A 17 6.84 0.67 1.33
CA PHE A 17 5.64 0.25 2.05
C PHE A 17 5.61 -1.25 2.35
N GLY A 18 6.60 -2.04 1.92
CA GLY A 18 6.61 -3.49 2.15
C GLY A 18 5.48 -4.25 1.43
N LEU A 19 4.99 -3.73 0.30
CA LEU A 19 3.96 -4.38 -0.51
C LEU A 19 4.54 -5.60 -1.24
N THR A 20 4.06 -6.79 -0.89
CA THR A 20 4.51 -8.07 -1.48
C THR A 20 3.49 -8.73 -2.39
N SER A 21 2.24 -8.24 -2.40
CA SER A 21 1.15 -8.75 -3.23
C SER A 21 0.13 -7.66 -3.52
N VAL A 22 -0.61 -7.82 -4.62
CA VAL A 22 -1.68 -6.92 -5.06
C VAL A 22 -2.94 -7.71 -5.48
N PRO A 23 -4.15 -7.15 -5.33
CA PRO A 23 -4.44 -5.82 -4.80
C PRO A 23 -4.27 -5.76 -3.27
N ALA A 24 -3.86 -4.60 -2.76
CA ALA A 24 -3.67 -4.35 -1.34
C ALA A 24 -4.24 -2.98 -0.94
N ARG A 25 -4.69 -2.87 0.31
CA ARG A 25 -5.14 -1.63 0.95
C ARG A 25 -4.19 -1.26 2.07
N ILE A 26 -3.77 0.01 2.10
CA ILE A 26 -2.91 0.57 3.15
C ILE A 26 -3.70 1.61 3.93
N THR A 27 -3.67 1.53 5.26
CA THR A 27 -4.23 2.55 6.16
C THR A 27 -3.26 2.87 7.29
N PRO A 28 -3.37 4.04 7.94
CA PRO A 28 -2.64 4.30 9.18
C PRO A 28 -3.06 3.29 10.26
N ALA A 29 -2.10 2.78 11.02
CA ALA A 29 -2.41 2.07 12.25
C ALA A 29 -3.00 3.05 13.28
N PRO A 30 -3.84 2.60 14.23
CA PRO A 30 -4.41 3.48 15.26
C PRO A 30 -3.36 4.25 16.09
N SER A 31 -2.15 3.69 16.24
CA SER A 31 -1.05 4.36 16.92
C SER A 31 -0.41 5.51 16.11
N GLY A 32 -0.65 5.59 14.80
CA GLY A 32 -0.02 6.56 13.91
C GLY A 32 1.45 6.29 13.55
N GLU A 33 2.11 5.36 14.23
CA GLU A 33 3.53 5.05 14.04
C GLU A 33 3.78 4.01 12.93
N ARG A 34 2.75 3.27 12.54
CA ARG A 34 2.84 2.17 11.58
C ARG A 34 1.72 2.22 10.55
N LEU A 35 1.88 1.43 9.50
CA LEU A 35 0.86 1.22 8.47
C LEU A 35 0.27 -0.17 8.65
N ASN A 36 -1.04 -0.27 8.48
CA ASN A 36 -1.75 -1.53 8.29
C ASN A 36 -1.79 -1.84 6.79
N ILE A 37 -1.46 -3.07 6.43
CA ILE A 37 -1.48 -3.55 5.04
C ILE A 37 -2.36 -4.78 4.99
N GLU A 38 -3.38 -4.72 4.14
CA GLU A 38 -4.31 -5.82 3.89
C GLU A 38 -4.21 -6.22 2.42
N THR A 39 -3.81 -7.47 2.16
CA THR A 39 -3.79 -8.06 0.82
C THR A 39 -5.09 -8.79 0.55
N PHE A 40 -5.71 -8.57 -0.60
CA PHE A 40 -6.93 -9.26 -1.00
C PHE A 40 -6.62 -10.52 -1.81
N PRO A 41 -7.46 -11.57 -1.74
CA PRO A 41 -7.33 -12.73 -2.60
C PRO A 41 -7.50 -12.32 -4.07
N VAL A 42 -6.62 -12.84 -4.93
CA VAL A 42 -6.80 -12.75 -6.38
C VAL A 42 -7.74 -13.89 -6.78
N LYS A 43 -8.83 -13.57 -7.49
CA LYS A 43 -9.74 -14.58 -8.07
C LYS A 43 -9.12 -15.24 -9.28
#